data_AF-A0A660N1G4-F1
#
_entry.id   AF-A0A660N1G4-F1
#
_cell.length_a   1.000
_cell.length_b   1.000
_cell.length_c   1.000
_cell.angle_alpha   90.00
_cell.angle_beta   90.00
_cell.angle_gamma   90.00
#
_symmetry.space_group_name_H-M   'P 1'
#
loop_
_entity.id
_entity.type
_entity.pdbx_description
1 polymer ?
#
loop_
_entity_poly.entity_id
_entity_poly.type
_entity_poly.pdbx_seq_one_letter_code
_entity_poly.pdbx_strand_id
1 'polypeptide(L)'
;LHPDMPSMRCVGYRQAWQHLDGATRFAQFVEQGQAATRQLAKRQLTWLRKIPADTVLDPFASGYQAAALAAVQQHFACAENQFQAA
;
A
#
# COMPACT_ATOMS: atom_id res chain seq x y z
N LEU A 1 -25.76 6.32 1.75
CA LEU A 1 -24.61 5.43 1.45
C LEU A 1 -25.15 4.02 1.25
N HIS A 2 -24.66 3.26 0.26
CA HIS A 2 -25.05 1.86 0.04
C HIS A 2 -23.79 0.96 0.02
N PRO A 3 -23.83 -0.26 0.60
CA PRO A 3 -22.68 -1.17 0.68
C PRO A 3 -21.93 -1.44 -0.63
N ASP A 4 -22.60 -1.36 -1.77
CA ASP A 4 -22.01 -1.71 -3.07
C ASP A 4 -21.10 -0.63 -3.66
N MET A 5 -21.09 0.57 -3.08
CA MET A 5 -20.20 1.65 -3.51
C MET A 5 -18.72 1.25 -3.34
N PRO A 6 -17.82 1.61 -4.29
CA PRO A 6 -16.40 1.28 -4.17
C PRO A 6 -15.76 1.73 -2.86
N SER A 7 -16.13 2.91 -2.37
CA SER A 7 -15.69 3.44 -1.07
C SER A 7 -16.13 2.57 0.12
N MET A 8 -17.37 2.07 0.08
CA MET A 8 -17.92 1.19 1.11
C MET A 8 -17.29 -0.21 1.10
N ARG A 9 -16.69 -0.59 -0.04
CA ARG A 9 -15.98 -1.86 -0.23
C ARG A 9 -14.51 -1.80 0.21
N CYS A 10 -14.01 -0.65 0.66
CA CYS A 10 -12.67 -0.53 1.21
C CYS A 10 -12.48 -1.42 2.45
N VAL A 11 -11.24 -1.84 2.67
CA VAL A 11 -10.82 -2.52 3.90
C VAL A 11 -11.09 -1.60 5.09
N GLY A 12 -11.62 -2.16 6.18
CA GLY A 12 -12.10 -1.42 7.35
C GLY A 12 -13.55 -0.96 7.19
N TYR A 13 -13.86 -0.22 6.13
CA TYR A 13 -15.19 0.35 5.90
C TYR A 13 -16.28 -0.72 5.75
N ARG A 14 -16.01 -1.79 4.98
CA ARG A 14 -16.97 -2.90 4.85
C ARG A 14 -17.25 -3.57 6.19
N GLN A 15 -16.21 -3.83 6.99
CA GLN A 15 -16.37 -4.50 8.28
C GLN A 15 -17.06 -3.59 9.30
N ALA A 16 -16.77 -2.29 9.27
CA ALA A 16 -17.46 -1.30 10.09
C ALA A 16 -18.94 -1.21 9.74
N TRP A 17 -19.28 -1.22 8.45
CA TRP A 17 -20.68 -1.22 8.01
C TRP A 17 -21.44 -2.45 8.53
N GLN A 18 -20.87 -3.65 8.40
CA GLN A 18 -21.47 -4.88 8.92
C GLN A 18 -21.69 -4.84 10.44
N HIS A 19 -20.77 -4.21 11.18
CA HIS A 19 -20.92 -4.03 12.62
C HIS A 19 -22.06 -3.06 12.96
N LEU A 20 -22.14 -1.92 12.26
CA LEU A 20 -23.20 -0.93 12.44
C LEU A 20 -24.58 -1.47 12.04
N ASP A 21 -24.64 -2.43 11.12
CA ASP A 21 -25.85 -3.15 10.74
C ASP A 21 -26.23 -4.28 11.73
N GLY A 22 -25.46 -4.45 12.80
CA GLY A 22 -25.71 -5.47 13.83
C GLY A 22 -25.32 -6.90 13.43
N ALA A 23 -24.70 -7.10 12.26
CA ALA A 23 -24.31 -8.42 11.76
C ALA A 23 -23.08 -9.01 12.46
N THR A 24 -22.28 -8.18 13.14
CA THR A 24 -21.08 -8.62 13.88
C THR A 24 -20.95 -7.91 15.22
N ARG A 25 -20.31 -8.59 16.19
CA ARG A 25 -19.89 -7.97 17.46
C ARG A 25 -18.61 -7.15 17.24
N PHE A 26 -18.35 -6.17 18.10
CA PHE A 26 -17.18 -5.29 17.98
C PHE A 26 -15.85 -6.06 17.90
N ALA A 27 -15.65 -7.09 18.73
CA ALA A 27 -14.43 -7.91 18.69
C ALA A 27 -14.23 -8.60 17.32
N GLN A 28 -15.32 -9.10 16.72
CA GLN A 28 -15.30 -9.73 15.41
C GLN A 28 -15.03 -8.71 14.30
N PHE A 29 -15.59 -7.50 14.40
CA PHE A 29 -15.26 -6.40 13.50
C PHE A 29 -13.76 -6.10 13.50
N VAL A 30 -13.16 -5.95 14.68
CA VAL A 30 -11.72 -5.66 14.81
C VAL A 30 -10.88 -6.79 14.21
N GLU A 31 -11.19 -8.04 14.53
CA GLU A 31 -10.47 -9.20 14.00
C GLU A 31 -10.55 -9.27 12.47
N GLN A 32 -11.76 -9.13 11.90
CA GLN A 32 -11.97 -9.15 10.46
C GLN A 32 -11.30 -7.97 9.76
N GLY A 33 -11.33 -6.78 10.36
CA GLY A 33 -10.64 -5.60 9.86
C GLY A 33 -9.13 -5.82 9.78
N GLN A 34 -8.52 -6.32 10.85
CA GLN A 34 -7.09 -6.66 10.86
C GLN A 34 -6.73 -7.73 9.83
N ALA A 35 -7.54 -8.79 9.71
CA ALA A 35 -7.33 -9.85 8.72
C ALA A 35 -7.40 -9.30 7.30
N ALA A 36 -8.40 -8.46 6.98
CA ALA A 36 -8.54 -7.81 5.69
C ALA A 36 -7.34 -6.90 5.35
N THR A 37 -6.82 -6.14 6.32
CA THR A 37 -5.62 -5.30 6.15
C THR A 37 -4.38 -6.14 5.85
N ARG A 38 -4.16 -7.24 6.59
CA ARG A 38 -3.05 -8.16 6.30
C ARG A 38 -3.14 -8.77 4.91
N GLN A 39 -4.34 -9.15 4.48
CA GLN A 39 -4.57 -9.69 3.13
C GLN A 39 -4.32 -8.64 2.04
N LEU A 40 -4.74 -7.39 2.23
CA LEU A 40 -4.45 -6.28 1.32
C LEU A 40 -2.94 -6.08 1.19
N ALA A 41 -2.24 -5.93 2.31
CA ALA A 41 -0.78 -5.74 2.34
C ALA A 41 -0.05 -6.92 1.66
N LYS A 42 -0.44 -8.17 1.95
CA LYS A 42 0.13 -9.35 1.29
C LYS A 42 -0.07 -9.31 -0.23
N ARG A 43 -1.25 -8.91 -0.70
CA ARG A 43 -1.53 -8.78 -2.14
C ARG A 43 -0.67 -7.69 -2.76
N GLN A 44 -0.58 -6.51 -2.15
CA GLN A 44 0.29 -5.42 -2.60
C GLN A 44 1.75 -5.88 -2.72
N LEU A 45 2.29 -6.54 -1.70
CA LEU A 45 3.65 -7.09 -1.74
C LEU A 45 3.83 -8.16 -2.82
N THR A 46 2.82 -9.02 -3.02
CA THR A 46 2.86 -10.04 -4.09
C THR A 46 2.92 -9.41 -5.47
N TRP A 47 2.17 -8.32 -5.69
CA TRP A 47 2.22 -7.55 -6.93
C TRP A 47 3.56 -6.83 -7.11
N LEU A 48 4.03 -6.13 -6.08
CA LEU A 48 5.31 -5.41 -6.12
C LEU A 48 6.49 -6.34 -6.45
N ARG A 49 6.53 -7.55 -5.88
CA ARG A 49 7.57 -8.55 -6.20
C ARG A 49 7.60 -9.01 -7.67
N LYS A 50 6.51 -8.81 -8.41
CA LYS A 50 6.41 -9.16 -9.84
C LYS A 50 6.76 -7.99 -10.75
N ILE A 51 6.95 -6.79 -10.20
CA ILE A 51 7.33 -5.60 -10.95
C ILE A 51 8.86 -5.49 -10.88
N PRO A 52 9.57 -5.50 -12.01
CA PRO A 52 11.01 -5.19 -12.03
C PRO A 52 11.24 -3.81 -11.43
N ALA A 53 12.16 -3.72 -10.47
CA ALA A 53 12.50 -2.47 -9.81
C ALA A 53 14.03 -2.34 -9.73
N ASP A 54 14.54 -1.17 -10.13
CA ASP A 54 15.98 -0.86 -10.06
C ASP A 54 16.46 -0.65 -8.61
N THR A 55 15.53 -0.33 -7.70
CA THR A 55 15.84 -0.11 -6.29
C THR A 55 14.73 -0.68 -5.41
N VAL A 56 15.12 -1.45 -4.40
CA VAL A 56 14.23 -2.00 -3.37
C VAL A 56 14.69 -1.47 -2.01
N LEU A 57 13.76 -0.94 -1.23
CA LEU A 57 14.04 -0.33 0.07
C LEU A 57 13.31 -1.09 1.16
N ASP A 58 14.02 -1.40 2.25
CA ASP A 58 13.42 -1.90 3.47
C ASP A 58 13.02 -0.71 4.36
N PRO A 59 11.72 -0.48 4.62
CA PRO A 59 11.28 0.63 5.46
C PRO A 59 11.66 0.48 6.94
N PHE A 60 12.12 -0.71 7.37
CA PHE A 60 12.58 -0.95 8.74
C PHE A 60 14.11 -0.82 8.90
N ALA A 61 14.85 -0.70 7.79
CA ALA A 61 16.28 -0.45 7.85
C ALA A 61 16.55 1.00 8.30
N SER A 62 17.58 1.20 9.11
CA SER A 62 18.03 2.55 9.46
C SER A 62 18.56 3.26 8.21
N GLY A 63 18.21 4.55 8.07
CA GLY A 63 18.69 5.36 6.94
C GLY A 63 18.01 5.10 5.60
N TYR A 64 16.91 4.33 5.54
CA TYR A 64 16.19 4.07 4.29
C TYR A 64 15.73 5.36 3.59
N GLN A 65 15.45 6.43 4.35
CA GLN A 65 15.03 7.72 3.78
C GLN A 65 16.15 8.37 2.97
N ALA A 66 17.39 8.31 3.47
CA ALA A 66 18.55 8.86 2.77
C ALA A 66 18.85 8.05 1.50
N ALA A 67 18.76 6.71 1.60
CA ALA A 67 18.89 5.83 0.44
C ALA A 67 17.79 6.09 -0.62
N ALA A 68 16.54 6.30 -0.18
CA ALA A 68 15.42 6.63 -1.07
C ALA A 68 15.66 7.95 -1.81
N LEU A 69 16.09 8.99 -1.09
CA LEU A 69 16.38 10.29 -1.69
C LEU A 69 17.52 10.20 -2.71
N ALA A 70 18.61 9.51 -2.37
CA ALA A 70 19.74 9.32 -3.29
C ALA A 70 19.33 8.56 -4.55
N ALA A 71 18.52 7.50 -4.43
CA ALA A 71 18.03 6.74 -5.58
C ALA A 71 17.14 7.60 -6.51
N VAL A 72 16.24 8.40 -5.92
CA VAL A 72 15.41 9.35 -6.67
C VAL A 72 16.27 10.40 -7.38
N GLN A 73 17.23 11.00 -6.68
CA GLN A 73 18.16 11.99 -7.26
C GLN A 73 18.95 11.40 -8.42
N GLN A 74 19.52 10.20 -8.27
CA GLN A 74 20.29 9.54 -9.31
C GLN A 74 19.43 9.22 -10.54
N HIS A 75 18.20 8.73 -10.36
CA HIS A 75 17.31 8.39 -11.45
C HIS A 75 16.96 9.62 -12.30
N PHE A 76 16.59 10.74 -11.67
CA PHE A 76 16.21 11.96 -12.37
C PHE A 76 17.42 12.76 -12.91
N ALA A 77 18.57 12.75 -12.24
CA ALA A 77 19.79 13.40 -12.74
C ALA A 77 20.37 12.70 -13.99
N CYS A 78 20.23 11.37 -14.08
CA CYS A 78 20.61 10.61 -15.28
C CYS A 78 19.71 10.94 -16.48
N ALA A 79 18.42 11.18 -16.24
CA ALA A 79 17.46 11.53 -17.28
C ALA A 79 17.76 12.91 -17.92
N GLU A 80 18.17 13.92 -17.13
CA GLU A 80 18.53 15.25 -17.67
C GLU A 80 19.69 15.21 -18.67
N ASN A 81 20.71 14.36 -18.43
CA ASN A 81 21.83 14.20 -19.35
C ASN A 81 21.47 13.46 -20.64
N GLN A 82 20.43 12.62 -20.63
CA GLN A 82 19.97 11.90 -21.84
C GLN A 82 19.18 12.80 -22.79
N PHE A 83 18.54 13.87 -22.30
CA PHE A 83 17.83 14.85 -23.14
C PHE A 83 18.73 15.94 -23.71
N GLN A 84 19.92 16.19 -23.14
CA GLN A 84 20.88 17.18 -23.67
C GLN A 84 21.88 16.61 -24.68
N ALA A 85 21.91 15.28 -24.88
CA ALA A 85 22.82 14.59 -25.79
C ALA A 85 22.17 14.12 -27.11
N ALA A 86 20.93 14.56 -27.40
CA ALA A 86 20.21 14.33 -28.65
C ALA A 86 19.94 15.66 -29.37
#